data_AF-A0A962YTV4-F1
#
_entry.id   AF-A0A962YTV4-F1
#
_cell.length_a   1.000
_cell.length_b   1.000
_cell.length_c   1.000
_cell.angle_alpha   90.00
_cell.angle_beta   90.00
_cell.angle_gamma   90.00
#
_symmetry.space_group_name_H-M   'P 1'
#
loop_
_entity.id
_entity.type
_entity.pdbx_description
1 polymer ?
#
loop_
_entity_poly.entity_id
_entity_poly.type
_entity_poly.pdbx_seq_one_letter_code
_entity_poly.pdbx_strand_id
1 'polypeptide(L)'
;MATHRPHDTGFAPDVAFQLALGVLEASEDLAARHRPITPNALARQLRARPSSMRPTVPQIQDALAQVQRWRDQILTRDLLQHRRQLVALCAHIEAEQQRLSEDWVYLTRMRRETDALLHHSLTTAGGPEPAAARPSTGGPPALQ
;
A
#
# COMPACT_ATOMS: atom_id res chain seq x y z
N MET A 1 4.52 30.73 18.19
CA MET A 1 4.41 31.96 17.38
C MET A 1 5.52 31.94 16.33
N ALA A 2 5.30 31.24 15.21
CA ALA A 2 6.29 31.15 14.13
C ALA A 2 6.21 32.41 13.26
N THR A 3 7.18 33.31 13.42
CA THR A 3 7.35 34.47 12.55
C THR A 3 7.87 33.99 11.19
N HIS A 4 6.96 33.67 10.27
CA HIS A 4 7.32 33.49 8.87
C HIS A 4 7.82 34.83 8.33
N ARG A 5 9.13 34.91 8.04
CA ARG A 5 9.69 36.01 7.23
C ARG A 5 9.02 35.98 5.86
N PRO A 6 8.37 37.07 5.42
CA PRO A 6 7.95 37.17 4.02
C PRO A 6 9.20 37.09 3.17
N HIS A 7 9.22 36.19 2.19
CA HIS A 7 10.25 36.23 1.16
C HIS A 7 10.08 37.56 0.41
N ASP A 8 11.07 38.43 0.52
CA ASP A 8 11.17 39.68 -0.25
C ASP A 8 11.38 39.35 -1.74
N THR A 9 10.31 38.96 -2.43
CA THR A 9 10.30 38.79 -3.89
C THR A 9 9.92 40.07 -4.63
N GLY A 10 9.75 41.20 -3.91
CA GLY A 10 9.42 42.51 -4.49
C GLY A 10 8.02 42.62 -5.11
N PHE A 11 7.17 41.59 -4.96
CA PHE A 11 5.78 41.57 -5.43
C PHE A 11 4.81 41.16 -4.33
N ALA A 12 3.55 41.55 -4.48
CA ALA A 12 2.46 40.96 -3.73
C ALA A 12 2.42 39.43 -3.98
N PRO A 13 2.15 38.61 -2.95
CA PRO A 13 2.19 37.15 -3.04
C PRO A 13 1.32 36.57 -4.16
N ASP A 14 0.18 37.21 -4.45
CA ASP A 14 -0.71 36.82 -5.55
C ASP A 14 -0.05 36.98 -6.93
N VAL A 15 0.72 38.05 -7.13
CA VAL A 15 1.44 38.30 -8.39
C VAL A 15 2.58 37.32 -8.58
N ALA A 16 3.30 36.99 -7.50
CA ALA A 16 4.34 35.95 -7.51
C ALA A 16 3.76 34.56 -7.84
N PHE A 17 2.58 34.26 -7.29
CA PHE A 17 1.86 33.01 -7.58
C PHE A 17 1.42 32.93 -9.05
N GLN A 18 0.80 33.98 -9.58
CA GLN A 18 0.40 34.05 -10.99
C GLN A 18 1.60 33.94 -11.94
N LEU A 19 2.73 34.55 -11.59
CA LEU A 19 3.97 34.41 -12.35
C LEU A 19 4.47 32.97 -12.33
N ALA A 20 4.47 32.30 -11.18
CA ALA A 20 4.87 30.89 -11.08
C ALA A 20 3.97 29.97 -11.91
N LEU A 21 2.65 30.20 -11.94
CA LEU A 21 1.73 29.48 -12.82
C LEU A 21 2.02 29.74 -14.30
N GLY A 22 2.22 30.98 -14.70
CA GLY A 22 2.57 31.31 -16.09
C GLY A 22 3.91 30.71 -16.52
N VAL A 23 4.90 30.65 -15.62
CA VAL A 23 6.19 30.01 -15.85
C VAL A 23 6.04 28.49 -15.97
N LEU A 24 5.20 27.87 -15.13
CA LEU A 24 4.90 26.44 -15.23
C LEU A 24 4.29 26.10 -16.59
N GLU A 25 3.23 26.78 -16.99
CA GLU A 25 2.56 26.54 -18.29
C GLU A 25 3.50 26.77 -19.47
N ALA A 26 4.28 27.86 -19.45
CA ALA A 26 5.27 28.12 -20.49
C ALA A 26 6.38 27.05 -20.51
N SER A 27 6.77 26.51 -19.36
CA SER A 27 7.75 25.42 -19.29
C SER A 27 7.22 24.12 -19.87
N GLU A 28 5.93 23.81 -19.65
CA GLU A 28 5.25 22.65 -20.21
C GLU A 28 5.13 22.75 -21.73
N ASP A 29 4.75 23.93 -22.23
CA ASP A 29 4.72 24.22 -23.67
C ASP A 29 6.09 24.05 -24.34
N LEU A 30 7.18 24.49 -23.68
CA LEU A 30 8.54 24.27 -24.18
C LEU A 30 8.89 22.78 -24.17
N ALA A 31 8.56 22.08 -23.09
CA ALA A 31 8.80 20.64 -22.97
C ALA A 31 8.08 19.84 -24.05
N ALA A 32 6.80 20.15 -24.30
CA ALA A 32 5.97 19.53 -25.34
C ALA A 32 6.55 19.74 -26.75
N ARG A 33 7.26 20.87 -26.96
CA ARG A 33 7.94 21.18 -28.22
C ARG A 33 9.40 20.71 -28.25
N HIS A 34 9.85 19.92 -27.26
CA HIS A 34 11.24 19.48 -27.07
C HIS A 34 12.25 20.64 -27.09
N ARG A 35 11.84 21.82 -26.62
CA ARG A 35 12.69 23.01 -26.53
C ARG A 35 13.34 23.11 -25.14
N PRO A 36 14.55 23.66 -25.05
CA PRO A 36 15.23 23.80 -23.77
C PRO A 36 14.51 24.82 -22.88
N ILE A 37 14.23 24.40 -21.65
CA ILE A 37 13.62 25.23 -20.61
C ILE A 37 14.71 26.09 -19.99
N THR A 38 14.98 27.24 -20.60
CA THR A 38 15.93 28.25 -20.10
C THR A 38 15.19 29.53 -19.71
N PRO A 39 15.68 30.31 -18.73
CA PRO A 39 15.04 31.57 -18.34
C PRO A 39 14.80 32.53 -19.51
N ASN A 40 15.73 32.55 -20.48
CA ASN A 40 15.61 33.38 -21.69
C ASN A 40 14.56 32.84 -22.69
N ALA A 41 14.41 31.52 -22.81
CA ALA A 41 13.36 30.93 -23.63
C ALA A 41 11.97 31.23 -23.03
N LEU A 42 11.84 31.07 -21.71
CA LEU A 42 10.64 31.41 -20.96
C LEU A 42 10.31 32.91 -21.04
N ALA A 43 11.32 33.79 -20.90
CA ALA A 43 11.12 35.23 -21.05
C ALA A 43 10.57 35.59 -22.43
N ARG A 44 11.08 34.96 -23.51
CA ARG A 44 10.56 35.17 -24.87
C ARG A 44 9.12 34.71 -25.01
N GLN A 45 8.78 33.55 -24.44
CA GLN A 45 7.44 32.98 -24.54
C GLN A 45 6.40 33.76 -23.72
N LEU A 46 6.76 34.15 -22.49
CA LEU A 46 5.91 34.98 -21.64
C LEU A 46 5.67 36.37 -22.25
N ARG A 47 6.67 36.93 -22.96
CA ARG A 47 6.51 38.20 -23.70
C ARG A 47 5.71 38.06 -24.99
N ALA A 48 5.67 36.87 -25.59
CA ALA A 48 4.85 36.60 -26.77
C ALA A 48 3.36 36.48 -26.43
N ARG A 49 3.03 36.29 -25.15
CA ARG A 49 1.66 36.20 -24.65
C ARG A 49 1.09 37.61 -24.41
N PRO A 50 -0.20 37.86 -24.70
CA PRO A 50 -0.86 39.12 -24.36
C PRO A 50 -1.12 39.18 -22.85
N SER A 51 -0.06 39.31 -22.05
CA SER A 51 -0.12 39.51 -20.61
C SER A 51 0.30 40.94 -20.26
N SER A 52 -0.37 41.53 -19.26
CA SER A 52 -0.05 42.87 -18.74
C SER A 52 1.29 42.92 -18.00
N MET A 53 1.82 41.76 -17.62
CA MET A 53 3.03 41.62 -16.83
C MET A 53 4.19 41.13 -17.70
N ARG A 54 5.25 41.93 -17.78
CA ARG A 54 6.51 41.58 -18.45
C ARG A 54 7.56 41.22 -17.39
N PRO A 55 7.66 39.94 -16.98
CA PRO A 55 8.58 39.55 -15.93
C PRO A 55 10.03 39.69 -16.39
N THR A 56 10.90 40.03 -15.45
CA THR A 56 12.35 40.09 -15.64
C THR A 56 12.95 38.69 -15.51
N VAL A 57 14.15 38.49 -16.04
CA VAL A 57 14.87 37.20 -15.94
C VAL A 57 15.04 36.71 -14.49
N PRO A 58 15.45 37.53 -13.49
CA PRO A 58 15.55 37.04 -12.12
C PRO A 58 14.19 36.61 -11.54
N GLN A 59 13.10 37.31 -11.88
CA GLN A 59 11.76 36.91 -11.45
C GLN A 59 11.33 35.57 -12.06
N ILE A 60 11.72 35.31 -13.30
CA ILE A 60 11.49 34.01 -13.95
C ILE A 60 12.32 32.91 -13.26
N GLN A 61 13.55 33.22 -12.83
CA GLN A 61 14.39 32.28 -12.08
C GLN A 61 13.78 31.94 -10.71
N ASP A 62 13.29 32.94 -9.99
CA ASP A 62 12.62 32.75 -8.70
C ASP A 62 11.33 31.94 -8.85
N ALA A 63 10.55 32.24 -9.89
CA ALA A 63 9.35 31.50 -10.24
C ALA A 63 9.66 30.04 -10.63
N LEU A 64 10.73 29.79 -11.38
CA LEU A 64 11.20 28.43 -11.68
C LEU A 64 11.61 27.68 -10.41
N ALA A 65 12.35 28.33 -9.51
CA ALA A 65 12.72 27.74 -8.23
C ALA A 65 11.49 27.43 -7.38
N GLN A 66 10.48 28.29 -7.40
CA GLN A 66 9.20 28.06 -6.73
C GLN A 66 8.45 26.84 -7.30
N VAL A 67 8.35 26.74 -8.63
CA VAL A 67 7.73 25.61 -9.31
C VAL A 67 8.47 24.31 -8.99
N GLN A 68 9.81 24.33 -8.98
CA GLN A 68 10.60 23.16 -8.61
C GLN A 68 10.34 22.74 -7.16
N ARG A 69 10.30 23.69 -6.22
CA ARG A 69 9.95 23.39 -4.81
C ARG A 69 8.57 22.74 -4.68
N TRP A 70 7.56 23.21 -5.41
CA TRP A 70 6.23 22.59 -5.40
C TRP A 70 6.26 21.17 -5.96
N ARG A 71 6.96 20.94 -7.08
CA ARG A 71 7.11 19.60 -7.67
C ARG A 71 7.79 18.65 -6.69
N ASP A 72 8.88 19.08 -6.06
CA ASP A 72 9.62 18.27 -5.09
C ASP A 72 8.73 17.91 -3.88
N GLN A 73 7.91 18.86 -3.40
CA GLN A 73 6.96 18.61 -2.31
C GLN A 73 5.88 17.59 -2.68
N ILE A 74 5.28 17.72 -3.87
CA ILE A 74 4.26 16.78 -4.35
C ILE A 74 4.87 15.39 -4.53
N LEU A 75 6.01 15.29 -5.23
CA LEU A 75 6.70 14.03 -5.43
C LEU A 75 7.10 13.36 -4.11
N THR A 76 7.63 14.13 -3.15
CA THR A 76 7.99 13.61 -1.83
C THR A 76 6.76 13.09 -1.08
N ARG A 77 5.66 13.85 -1.07
CA ARG A 77 4.41 13.42 -0.44
C ARG A 77 3.89 12.13 -1.05
N ASP A 78 3.84 12.07 -2.38
CA ASP A 78 3.31 10.93 -3.11
C ASP A 78 4.22 9.71 -2.90
N LEU A 79 5.55 9.86 -2.95
CA LEU A 79 6.50 8.78 -2.63
C LEU A 79 6.34 8.25 -1.20
N LEU A 80 6.16 9.13 -0.22
CA LEU A 80 5.90 8.73 1.16
C LEU A 80 4.57 7.98 1.30
N GLN A 81 3.53 8.42 0.60
CA GLN A 81 2.24 7.74 0.56
C GLN A 81 2.37 6.34 -0.06
N HIS A 82 3.03 6.22 -1.21
CA HIS A 82 3.25 4.93 -1.87
C HIS A 82 4.08 4.01 -0.98
N ARG A 83 5.12 4.52 -0.31
CA ARG A 83 5.91 3.72 0.63
C ARG A 83 5.07 3.20 1.80
N ARG A 84 4.15 4.00 2.36
CA ARG A 84 3.24 3.55 3.41
C ARG A 84 2.28 2.46 2.92
N GLN A 85 1.75 2.60 1.70
CA GLN A 85 0.90 1.59 1.08
C GLN A 85 1.64 0.27 0.89
N LEU A 86 2.88 0.32 0.40
CA LEU A 86 3.71 -0.87 0.25
C LEU A 86 3.98 -1.56 1.59
N VAL A 87 4.30 -0.81 2.64
CA VAL A 87 4.50 -1.38 3.99
C VAL A 87 3.23 -2.05 4.49
N ALA A 88 2.06 -1.45 4.30
CA ALA A 88 0.78 -2.04 4.71
C ALA A 88 0.48 -3.34 3.94
N LEU A 89 0.74 -3.37 2.63
CA LEU A 89 0.57 -4.56 1.81
C LEU A 89 1.53 -5.68 2.22
N CYS A 90 2.82 -5.36 2.47
CA CYS A 90 3.77 -6.35 2.96
C CYS A 90 3.32 -6.97 4.29
N ALA A 91 2.91 -6.13 5.26
CA ALA A 91 2.41 -6.62 6.54
C ALA A 91 1.17 -7.51 6.39
N HIS A 92 0.27 -7.18 5.45
CA HIS A 92 -0.90 -7.99 5.16
C HIS A 92 -0.53 -9.36 4.60
N ILE A 93 0.36 -9.42 3.61
CA ILE A 93 0.85 -10.67 3.01
C ILE A 93 1.55 -11.54 4.07
N GLU A 94 2.38 -10.94 4.92
CA GLU A 94 3.05 -11.65 6.02
C GLU A 94 2.04 -12.27 7.00
N ALA A 95 0.98 -11.54 7.36
CA ALA A 95 -0.08 -12.06 8.22
C ALA A 95 -0.87 -13.20 7.56
N GLU A 96 -1.16 -13.11 6.26
CA GLU A 96 -1.80 -14.19 5.51
C GLU A 96 -0.91 -15.44 5.44
N GLN A 97 0.39 -15.25 5.21
CA GLN A 97 1.35 -16.35 5.20
C GLN A 97 1.43 -17.05 6.56
N GLN A 98 1.45 -16.29 7.65
CA GLN A 98 1.41 -16.84 9.01
C GLN A 98 0.14 -17.67 9.22
N ARG A 99 -1.03 -17.13 8.86
CA ARG A 99 -2.29 -17.86 8.98
C ARG A 99 -2.31 -19.16 8.18
N LEU A 100 -1.84 -19.14 6.93
CA LEU A 100 -1.74 -20.34 6.11
C LEU A 100 -0.79 -21.39 6.72
N SER A 101 0.28 -20.94 7.38
CA SER A 101 1.20 -21.85 8.07
C SER A 101 0.55 -22.52 9.27
N GLU A 102 -0.28 -21.80 10.03
CA GLU A 102 -1.05 -22.33 11.15
C GLU A 102 -2.10 -23.34 10.67
N ASP A 103 -2.85 -22.97 9.62
CA ASP A 103 -3.85 -23.85 9.00
C ASP A 103 -3.20 -25.15 8.50
N TRP A 104 -2.02 -25.06 7.88
CA TRP A 104 -1.27 -26.24 7.43
C TRP A 104 -0.91 -27.17 8.58
N VAL A 105 -0.41 -26.63 9.70
CA VAL A 105 -0.08 -27.41 10.90
C VAL A 105 -1.32 -28.09 11.47
N TYR A 106 -2.42 -27.33 11.58
CA TYR A 106 -3.69 -27.83 12.09
C TYR A 106 -4.25 -28.98 11.23
N LEU A 107 -4.31 -28.80 9.91
CA LEU A 107 -4.81 -29.81 8.97
C LEU A 107 -3.91 -31.06 8.94
N THR A 108 -2.59 -30.87 9.01
CA THR A 108 -1.65 -31.99 9.08
C THR A 108 -1.87 -32.82 10.35
N ARG A 109 -2.10 -32.15 11.48
CA ARG A 109 -2.42 -32.81 12.76
C ARG A 109 -3.74 -33.58 12.66
N MET A 110 -4.80 -32.93 12.19
CA MET A 110 -6.12 -33.54 12.05
C MET A 110 -6.07 -34.77 11.13
N ARG A 111 -5.31 -34.71 10.04
CA ARG A 111 -5.11 -35.86 9.15
C ARG A 111 -4.46 -37.03 9.88
N ARG A 112 -3.38 -36.80 10.62
CA ARG A 112 -2.69 -37.84 11.39
C ARG A 112 -3.60 -38.46 12.46
N GLU A 113 -4.38 -37.64 13.16
CA GLU A 113 -5.33 -38.11 14.16
C GLU A 113 -6.43 -38.97 13.52
N THR A 114 -6.94 -38.56 12.35
CA THR A 114 -7.92 -39.33 11.59
C THR A 114 -7.35 -40.66 11.09
N ASP A 115 -6.13 -40.65 10.55
CA ASP A 115 -5.43 -41.86 10.10
C ASP A 115 -5.21 -42.85 11.25
N ALA A 116 -4.86 -42.35 12.44
CA ALA A 116 -4.71 -43.16 13.65
C ALA A 116 -6.05 -43.79 14.08
N LEU A 117 -7.14 -43.03 14.09
CA LEU A 117 -8.47 -43.54 14.43
C LEU A 117 -8.93 -44.63 13.44
N LEU A 118 -8.70 -44.43 12.14
CA LEU A 118 -8.99 -45.43 11.11
C LEU A 118 -8.16 -46.71 11.33
N HIS A 119 -6.85 -46.57 11.57
CA HIS A 119 -5.97 -47.70 11.83
C HIS A 119 -6.38 -48.50 13.06
N HIS A 120 -6.71 -47.82 14.17
CA HIS A 120 -7.20 -48.48 15.38
C HIS A 120 -8.52 -49.22 15.14
N SER A 121 -9.46 -48.63 14.41
CA SER A 121 -10.75 -49.26 14.09
C SER A 121 -10.59 -50.52 13.22
N LEU A 122 -9.66 -50.50 12.27
CA LEU A 122 -9.37 -51.63 11.40
C LEU A 122 -8.60 -52.76 12.12
N THR A 123 -7.76 -52.42 13.09
CA THR A 123 -6.95 -53.40 13.85
C THR A 123 -7.68 -54.02 15.03
N THR A 124 -8.60 -53.29 15.68
CA THR A 124 -9.42 -53.85 16.79
C THR A 124 -10.56 -54.75 16.33
N ALA A 125 -10.95 -54.70 15.05
CA ALA A 125 -11.90 -55.65 14.47
C ALA A 125 -11.32 -57.07 14.27
N GLY A 126 -10.01 -57.26 14.46
CA GLY A 126 -9.27 -58.51 14.23
C GLY A 126 -8.88 -59.30 15.48
N GLY A 127 -9.81 -59.60 16.41
CA GLY A 127 -9.78 -60.78 17.30
C GLY A 127 -9.32 -60.61 18.76
N PRO A 128 -9.59 -61.57 19.68
CA PRO A 128 -10.37 -62.83 19.55
C PRO A 128 -11.72 -62.83 20.32
N GLU A 129 -12.59 -63.80 20.00
CA GLU A 129 -13.82 -64.15 20.75
C GLU A 129 -13.61 -64.18 22.28
N PRO A 130 -14.48 -63.54 23.09
CA PRO A 130 -14.77 -64.07 24.41
C PRO A 130 -15.73 -65.25 24.22
N ALA A 131 -15.20 -66.44 24.45
CA ALA A 131 -15.92 -67.68 24.58
C ALA A 131 -17.31 -67.46 25.17
N ALA A 132 -18.34 -67.90 24.44
CA ALA A 132 -19.70 -68.01 24.94
C ALA A 132 -19.68 -68.85 26.23
N ALA A 133 -19.62 -68.17 27.37
CA ALA A 133 -19.87 -68.73 28.68
C ALA A 133 -21.33 -69.20 28.68
N ARG A 134 -21.52 -70.52 28.53
CA ARG A 134 -22.76 -71.20 28.89
C ARG A 134 -23.22 -70.74 30.28
N PRO A 135 -24.48 -70.36 30.46
CA PRO A 135 -25.18 -70.63 31.71
C PRO A 135 -25.94 -71.95 31.56
N SER A 136 -25.42 -72.97 32.24
CA SER A 136 -26.18 -74.15 32.58
C SER A 136 -27.28 -73.75 33.58
N THR A 137 -28.51 -74.09 33.24
CA THR A 137 -29.60 -74.56 34.12
C THR A 137 -29.65 -74.02 35.57
N GLY A 138 -30.59 -73.11 35.80
CA GLY A 138 -31.15 -72.80 37.12
C GLY A 138 -32.61 -72.40 36.94
N GLY A 139 -33.53 -73.30 37.29
CA GLY A 139 -34.95 -73.20 36.95
C GLY A 139 -35.71 -72.08 37.67
N PRO A 140 -36.86 -71.64 37.14
CA PRO A 140 -37.75 -70.74 37.85
C PRO A 140 -38.60 -71.50 38.88
N PRO A 141 -38.70 -71.05 40.13
CA PRO A 141 -39.83 -71.39 40.99
C PRO A 141 -40.95 -70.38 40.73
N ALA A 142 -42.18 -70.85 40.44
CA ALA A 142 -43.43 -70.24 40.89
C ALA A 142 -44.68 -70.75 40.16
N LEU A 143 -45.62 -71.24 40.97
CA LEU A 143 -47.07 -70.97 40.92
C LEU A 143 -47.92 -71.60 39.80
N GLN A 144 -48.53 -72.76 40.11
CA GLN A 144 -49.98 -72.89 40.36
C GLN A 144 -50.29 -74.25 40.98
#